data_AF-A0A9P4M2J1-F1
#
_entry.id   AF-A0A9P4M2J1-F1
#
_cell.length_a   1.000
_cell.length_b   1.000
_cell.length_c   1.000
_cell.angle_alpha   90.00
_cell.angle_beta   90.00
_cell.angle_gamma   90.00
#
_symmetry.space_group_name_H-M   'P 1'
#
loop_
_entity.id
_entity.type
_entity.pdbx_description
1 polymer ?
#
loop_
_entity_poly.entity_id
_entity_poly.type
_entity_poly.pdbx_seq_one_letter_code
_entity_poly.pdbx_strand_id
1 'polypeptide(L)'
;MYAAGLTEKTKFARRLPNITIGEGILRLLLVADFVLSTWLVDNLFHSIMAFVAIWVLQLDSAQEWPPLFGDIRATRSVRGFWGGFWHQLVGPTYICLSKLVLRYLLRLRNRTHLSRALNVVIIFLFSGFVHALVTWSLAFSCGWWEDIAWFSLNAAVIVFEGLAGRMLWYENSVMIRLIMEFPWVASFMGFL
;
A
#
# COMPACT_ATOMS: atom_id res chain seq x y z
N MET A 1 -23.66 -19.00 5.55
CA MET A 1 -22.62 -17.96 5.51
C MET A 1 -22.28 -17.48 4.09
N TYR A 2 -22.40 -18.30 3.03
CA TYR A 2 -22.06 -17.92 1.64
C TYR A 2 -23.06 -16.94 0.97
N ALA A 3 -24.34 -16.98 1.36
CA ALA A 3 -25.40 -16.19 0.73
C ALA A 3 -25.38 -14.68 1.08
N ALA A 4 -24.88 -14.31 2.26
CA ALA A 4 -24.85 -12.92 2.73
C ALA A 4 -23.78 -12.06 2.02
N GLY A 5 -22.67 -12.66 1.58
CA GLY A 5 -21.61 -11.94 0.86
C GLY A 5 -21.97 -11.61 -0.59
N LEU A 6 -22.85 -12.39 -1.22
CA LEU A 6 -23.33 -12.15 -2.59
C LEU A 6 -24.35 -11.00 -2.65
N THR A 7 -25.18 -10.86 -1.62
CA THR A 7 -26.15 -9.74 -1.50
C THR A 7 -25.46 -8.40 -1.26
N GLU A 8 -24.39 -8.34 -0.45
CA GLU A 8 -23.65 -7.09 -0.25
C GLU A 8 -22.88 -6.64 -1.50
N LYS A 9 -22.20 -7.56 -2.21
CA LYS A 9 -21.50 -7.22 -3.47
C LYS A 9 -22.46 -6.73 -4.56
N THR A 10 -23.65 -7.31 -4.65
CA THR A 10 -24.68 -6.89 -5.61
C THR A 10 -25.34 -5.57 -5.21
N LYS A 11 -25.50 -5.27 -3.92
CA LYS A 11 -25.92 -3.96 -3.42
C LYS A 11 -24.88 -2.87 -3.73
N PHE A 12 -23.60 -3.14 -3.48
CA PHE A 12 -22.50 -2.22 -3.78
C PHE A 12 -22.44 -1.90 -5.27
N ALA A 13 -22.47 -2.91 -6.14
CA ALA A 13 -22.45 -2.72 -7.60
C ALA A 13 -23.65 -1.89 -8.10
N ARG A 14 -24.83 -2.02 -7.47
CA ARG A 14 -26.02 -1.20 -7.78
C ARG A 14 -25.95 0.23 -7.24
N ARG A 15 -25.08 0.49 -6.25
CA ARG A 15 -24.91 1.81 -5.61
C ARG A 15 -23.87 2.70 -6.26
N LEU A 16 -22.88 2.11 -6.94
CA LEU A 16 -21.84 2.84 -7.67
C LEU A 16 -22.36 3.97 -8.58
N PRO A 17 -23.48 3.82 -9.32
CA PRO A 17 -24.01 4.90 -10.17
C PRO A 17 -24.69 6.03 -9.39
N ASN A 18 -25.00 5.82 -8.10
CA ASN A 18 -25.83 6.70 -7.27
C ASN A 18 -25.04 7.36 -6.13
N ILE A 19 -23.70 7.44 -6.24
CA ILE A 19 -22.87 8.12 -5.24
C ILE A 19 -23.17 9.62 -5.29
N THR A 20 -23.59 10.18 -4.17
CA THR A 20 -23.84 11.62 -4.06
C THR A 20 -22.54 12.42 -4.01
N ILE A 21 -22.56 13.67 -4.45
CA ILE A 21 -21.38 14.57 -4.36
C ILE A 21 -20.89 14.68 -2.90
N GLY A 22 -21.81 14.77 -1.94
CA GLY A 22 -21.46 14.82 -0.52
C GLY A 22 -20.74 13.57 -0.03
N GLU A 23 -21.17 12.38 -0.47
CA GLU A 23 -20.48 11.13 -0.18
C GLU A 23 -19.07 11.10 -0.82
N GLY A 24 -18.94 11.59 -2.05
CA GLY A 24 -17.64 11.73 -2.71
C GLY A 24 -16.68 12.64 -1.95
N ILE A 25 -17.14 13.81 -1.50
CA ILE A 25 -16.36 14.75 -0.70
C ILE A 25 -15.94 14.11 0.63
N LEU A 26 -16.87 13.46 1.32
CA LEU A 26 -16.56 12.79 2.59
C LEU A 26 -15.47 11.73 2.42
N ARG A 27 -15.56 10.90 1.38
CA ARG A 27 -14.54 9.88 1.08
C ARG A 27 -13.16 10.49 0.83
N LEU A 28 -13.10 11.62 0.11
CA LEU A 28 -11.84 12.35 -0.11
C LEU A 28 -11.26 12.91 1.20
N LEU A 29 -12.10 13.51 2.05
CA LEU A 29 -11.69 14.07 3.33
C LEU A 29 -11.14 12.99 4.27
N LEU A 30 -11.81 11.84 4.36
CA LEU A 30 -11.36 10.72 5.18
C LEU A 30 -10.00 10.18 4.74
N VAL A 31 -9.72 10.24 3.44
CA VAL A 31 -8.45 9.76 2.89
C VAL A 31 -7.33 10.77 3.10
N ALA A 32 -7.64 12.06 2.94
CA ALA A 32 -6.71 13.12 3.30
C ALA A 32 -6.36 13.05 4.80
N ASP A 33 -7.37 12.85 5.66
CA ASP A 33 -7.18 12.66 7.10
C ASP A 33 -6.32 11.43 7.41
N PHE A 34 -6.62 10.27 6.82
CA PHE A 34 -5.81 9.06 6.99
C PHE A 34 -4.36 9.25 6.57
N VAL A 35 -4.12 9.82 5.38
CA VAL A 35 -2.76 10.03 4.86
C VAL A 35 -1.99 11.03 5.73
N LEU A 36 -2.61 12.15 6.10
CA LEU A 36 -1.97 13.19 6.88
C LEU A 36 -1.70 12.73 8.31
N SER A 37 -2.68 12.10 8.96
CA SER A 37 -2.54 11.58 10.32
C SER A 37 -1.44 10.52 10.40
N THR A 38 -1.42 9.56 9.48
CA THR A 38 -0.36 8.53 9.41
C THR A 38 1.00 9.18 9.22
N TRP A 39 1.12 10.12 8.28
CA TRP A 39 2.38 10.83 8.04
C TRP A 39 2.87 11.57 9.28
N LEU A 40 2.00 12.30 9.97
CA LEU A 40 2.35 13.07 11.17
C LEU A 40 2.75 12.15 12.33
N VAL A 41 1.94 11.12 12.59
CA VAL A 41 2.13 10.18 13.70
C VAL A 41 3.43 9.39 13.51
N ASP A 42 3.67 8.85 12.33
CA ASP A 42 4.88 8.07 12.06
C ASP A 42 6.14 8.93 12.14
N ASN A 43 6.13 10.15 11.59
CA ASN A 43 7.26 11.07 11.72
C ASN A 43 7.51 11.48 13.17
N LEU A 44 6.45 11.68 13.97
CA LEU A 44 6.58 11.98 15.38
C LEU A 44 7.25 10.81 16.12
N PHE A 45 6.73 9.59 15.97
CA PHE A 45 7.31 8.41 16.61
C PHE A 45 8.75 8.16 16.16
N HIS A 46 9.03 8.30 14.87
CA HIS A 46 10.39 8.15 14.35
C HIS A 46 11.34 9.20 14.93
N SER A 47 10.91 10.46 15.06
CA SER A 47 11.73 11.52 15.65
C SER A 47 12.01 11.25 17.13
N ILE A 48 11.01 10.78 17.89
CA ILE A 48 11.16 10.40 19.30
C ILE A 48 12.14 9.24 19.43
N MET A 49 11.97 8.19 18.62
CA MET A 49 12.84 7.02 18.68
C MET A 49 14.27 7.33 18.25
N ALA A 50 14.46 8.17 17.22
CA ALA A 50 15.77 8.66 16.81
C ALA A 50 16.45 9.44 17.95
N PHE A 51 15.70 10.32 18.62
CA PHE A 51 16.23 11.06 19.76
C PHE A 51 16.69 10.13 20.88
N VAL A 52 15.88 9.15 21.25
CA VAL A 52 16.23 8.16 22.28
C VAL A 52 17.45 7.34 21.87
N ALA A 53 17.48 6.80 20.65
CA ALA A 53 18.58 5.96 20.18
C ALA A 53 19.91 6.70 20.10
N ILE A 54 19.91 7.94 19.61
CA ILE A 54 21.13 8.74 19.40
C ILE A 54 21.59 9.39 20.71
N TRP A 55 20.70 10.06 21.44
CA TRP A 55 21.08 10.95 22.55
C TRP A 55 20.99 10.28 23.91
N VAL A 56 20.01 9.39 24.13
CA VAL A 56 19.80 8.74 25.43
C VAL A 56 20.61 7.46 25.51
N LEU A 57 20.50 6.59 24.49
CA LEU A 57 21.14 5.29 24.49
C LEU A 57 22.52 5.30 23.82
N GLN A 58 22.81 6.30 22.98
CA GLN A 58 24.07 6.41 22.22
C GLN A 58 24.38 5.16 21.39
N LEU A 59 23.35 4.54 20.81
CA LEU A 59 23.47 3.32 20.01
C LEU A 59 23.68 3.62 18.53
N ASP A 60 23.08 4.70 18.03
CA ASP A 60 23.01 5.02 16.61
C ASP A 60 23.52 6.45 16.32
N SER A 61 23.84 6.70 15.06
CA SER A 61 24.16 8.01 14.50
C SER A 61 22.98 8.58 13.70
N ALA A 62 22.97 9.90 13.47
CA ALA A 62 21.91 10.57 12.72
C ALA A 62 21.75 10.04 11.27
N GLN A 63 22.84 9.56 10.67
CA GLN A 63 22.85 9.02 9.31
C GLN A 63 22.11 7.66 9.22
N GLU A 64 21.98 6.94 10.34
CA GLU A 64 21.27 5.65 10.42
C GLU A 64 19.76 5.80 10.54
N TRP A 65 19.27 7.05 10.71
CA TRP A 65 17.86 7.40 10.82
C TRP A 65 17.40 8.21 9.60
N PRO A 66 17.35 7.61 8.39
CA PRO A 66 16.87 8.31 7.20
C PRO A 66 15.37 8.64 7.30
N PRO A 67 14.89 9.66 6.56
CA PRO A 67 13.47 10.01 6.55
C PRO A 67 12.56 8.81 6.23
N LEU A 68 11.47 8.68 7.00
CA LEU A 68 10.47 7.61 6.80
C LEU A 68 9.75 7.69 5.46
N PHE A 69 9.58 8.90 4.94
CA PHE A 69 8.91 9.17 3.68
C PHE A 69 9.92 9.72 2.69
N GLY A 70 9.89 9.20 1.47
CA GLY A 70 10.77 9.62 0.40
C GLY A 70 10.27 10.87 -0.32
N ASP A 71 10.71 11.04 -1.57
CA ASP A 71 10.38 12.22 -2.36
C ASP A 71 8.96 12.12 -2.92
N ILE A 72 8.10 13.10 -2.61
CA ILE A 72 6.74 13.17 -3.15
C ILE A 72 6.71 13.22 -4.68
N ARG A 73 7.79 13.66 -5.34
CA ARG A 73 7.89 13.64 -6.81
C ARG A 73 7.92 12.22 -7.37
N ALA A 74 8.21 11.21 -6.56
CA ALA A 74 8.15 9.80 -6.93
C ALA A 74 6.69 9.28 -7.05
N THR A 75 5.69 10.00 -6.54
CA THR A 75 4.28 9.54 -6.54
C THR A 75 3.58 9.68 -7.89
N ARG A 76 4.33 9.79 -9.00
CA ARG A 76 3.79 9.86 -10.37
C ARG A 76 3.28 8.51 -10.90
N SER A 77 3.53 7.42 -10.18
CA SER A 77 3.05 6.08 -10.51
C SER A 77 2.79 5.26 -9.24
N VAL A 78 2.06 4.14 -9.33
CA VAL A 78 1.72 3.34 -8.12
C VAL A 78 3.00 2.74 -7.58
N ARG A 79 3.84 2.25 -8.49
CA ARG A 79 5.17 1.73 -8.13
C ARG A 79 6.03 2.80 -7.47
N GLY A 80 6.01 4.03 -7.96
CA GLY A 80 6.77 5.14 -7.41
C GLY A 80 6.26 5.61 -6.05
N PHE A 81 4.94 5.63 -5.85
CA PHE A 81 4.33 5.93 -4.56
C PHE A 81 4.81 4.95 -3.47
N TRP A 82 4.67 3.65 -3.70
CA TRP A 82 5.08 2.64 -2.71
C TRP A 82 6.60 2.47 -2.60
N GLY A 83 7.29 2.49 -3.75
CA GLY A 83 8.72 2.19 -3.81
C GLY A 83 9.64 3.38 -3.54
N GLY A 84 9.14 4.61 -3.54
CA GLY A 84 9.96 5.81 -3.43
C GLY A 84 9.41 6.92 -2.54
N PHE A 85 8.20 6.79 -2.01
CA PHE A 85 7.60 7.77 -1.11
C PHE A 85 7.07 7.16 0.19
N TRP A 86 6.18 6.17 0.11
CA TRP A 86 5.43 5.67 1.27
C TRP A 86 6.25 4.71 2.15
N HIS A 87 6.21 4.87 3.48
CA HIS A 87 6.74 3.97 4.51
C HIS A 87 8.07 3.27 4.15
N GLN A 88 9.14 4.05 3.97
CA GLN A 88 10.44 3.54 3.53
C GLN A 88 11.16 2.68 4.58
N LEU A 89 10.77 2.78 5.85
CA LEU A 89 11.33 1.98 6.94
C LEU A 89 11.07 0.47 6.78
N VAL A 90 9.86 0.10 6.35
CA VAL A 90 9.46 -1.33 6.26
C VAL A 90 9.86 -1.98 4.93
N GLY A 91 10.18 -1.17 3.92
CA GLY A 91 10.53 -1.63 2.57
C GLY A 91 11.68 -2.66 2.54
N PRO A 92 12.85 -2.39 3.16
CA PRO A 92 13.96 -3.33 3.21
C PRO A 92 13.58 -4.70 3.80
N THR A 93 12.80 -4.71 4.88
CA THR A 93 12.33 -5.93 5.54
C THR A 93 11.48 -6.77 4.60
N TYR A 94 10.48 -6.17 3.96
CA TYR A 94 9.63 -6.90 3.00
C TYR A 94 10.40 -7.38 1.77
N ILE A 95 11.36 -6.59 1.27
CA ILE A 95 12.24 -7.01 0.18
C ILE A 95 13.08 -8.22 0.59
N CYS A 96 13.60 -8.24 1.82
CA CYS A 96 14.33 -9.38 2.35
C CYS A 96 13.45 -10.63 2.41
N LEU A 97 12.28 -10.54 3.06
CA LEU A 97 11.32 -11.65 3.19
C LEU A 97 10.90 -12.20 1.83
N SER A 98 10.59 -11.33 0.88
CA SER A 98 10.22 -11.73 -0.47
C SER A 98 11.35 -12.46 -1.19
N LYS A 99 12.60 -11.99 -1.07
CA LYS A 99 13.76 -12.70 -1.64
C LYS A 99 13.96 -14.07 -1.00
N LEU A 100 13.73 -14.22 0.30
CA LEU A 100 13.79 -15.51 0.98
C LEU A 100 12.72 -16.47 0.42
N VAL A 101 11.47 -16.02 0.31
CA VAL A 101 10.37 -16.80 -0.27
C VAL A 101 10.69 -17.23 -1.71
N LEU A 102 11.12 -16.29 -2.56
CA LEU A 102 11.45 -16.57 -3.96
C LEU A 102 12.57 -17.60 -4.09
N ARG A 103 13.62 -17.47 -3.27
CA ARG A 103 14.80 -18.33 -3.33
C ARG A 103 14.55 -19.72 -2.76
N TYR A 104 13.94 -19.80 -1.58
CA TYR A 104 13.85 -21.05 -0.82
C TYR A 104 12.56 -21.82 -1.07
N LEU A 105 11.43 -21.13 -1.23
CA LEU A 105 10.14 -21.79 -1.47
C LEU A 105 9.90 -22.02 -2.96
N LEU A 106 10.12 -20.99 -3.78
CA LEU A 106 9.82 -21.07 -5.22
C LEU A 106 11.03 -21.49 -6.08
N ARG A 107 12.23 -21.57 -5.48
CA ARG A 107 13.49 -21.94 -6.16
C ARG A 107 13.75 -21.11 -7.43
N LEU A 108 13.26 -19.87 -7.46
CA LEU A 108 13.41 -18.98 -8.60
C LEU A 108 14.73 -18.22 -8.50
N ARG A 109 15.47 -18.15 -9.61
CA ARG A 109 16.67 -17.32 -9.68
C ARG A 109 16.26 -15.85 -9.76
N ASN A 110 16.86 -15.03 -8.89
CA ASN A 110 16.76 -13.57 -8.99
C ASN A 110 17.15 -13.15 -10.41
N ARG A 111 16.31 -12.32 -11.06
CA ARG A 111 16.50 -11.60 -12.36
C ARG A 111 15.53 -11.96 -13.48
N THR A 112 14.64 -12.94 -13.33
CA THR A 112 13.59 -13.18 -14.34
C THR A 112 12.45 -12.15 -14.24
N HIS A 113 11.70 -11.92 -15.32
CA HIS A 113 10.50 -11.08 -15.28
C HIS A 113 9.45 -11.61 -14.29
N LEU A 114 9.27 -12.92 -14.26
CA LEU A 114 8.41 -13.60 -13.29
C LEU A 114 8.89 -13.35 -11.86
N SER A 115 10.19 -13.47 -11.58
CA SER A 115 10.72 -13.20 -10.23
C SER A 115 10.46 -11.76 -9.77
N ARG A 116 10.51 -10.78 -10.69
CA ARG A 116 10.21 -9.37 -10.37
C ARG A 116 8.73 -9.15 -10.08
N ALA A 117 7.84 -9.76 -10.86
CA ALA A 117 6.40 -9.66 -10.62
C ALA A 117 6.01 -10.34 -9.30
N LEU A 118 6.49 -11.57 -9.07
CA LEU A 118 6.25 -12.29 -7.82
C LEU A 118 6.86 -11.57 -6.62
N ASN A 119 8.00 -10.89 -6.77
CA ASN A 119 8.57 -10.08 -5.70
C ASN A 119 7.60 -9.00 -5.22
N VAL A 120 6.96 -8.29 -6.16
CA VAL A 120 5.94 -7.28 -5.82
C VAL A 120 4.75 -7.94 -5.15
N VAL A 121 4.23 -9.04 -5.70
CA VAL A 121 3.09 -9.76 -5.12
C VAL A 121 3.37 -10.20 -3.68
N ILE A 122 4.53 -10.81 -3.42
CA ILE A 122 4.88 -11.30 -2.09
C ILE A 122 5.05 -10.15 -1.09
N ILE A 123 5.71 -9.05 -1.48
CA ILE A 123 5.86 -7.85 -0.62
C ILE A 123 4.50 -7.33 -0.17
N PHE A 124 3.56 -7.17 -1.11
CA PHE A 124 2.23 -6.65 -0.81
C PHE A 124 1.37 -7.65 -0.05
N LEU A 125 1.52 -8.96 -0.28
CA LEU A 125 0.83 -9.97 0.53
C LEU A 125 1.29 -9.94 1.99
N PHE A 126 2.60 -9.81 2.24
CA PHE A 126 3.09 -9.63 3.61
C PHE A 126 2.57 -8.35 4.24
N SER A 127 2.54 -7.24 3.50
CA SER A 127 1.96 -5.98 3.97
C SER A 127 0.48 -6.15 4.33
N GLY A 128 -0.33 -6.72 3.43
CA GLY A 128 -1.75 -6.95 3.67
C GLY A 128 -2.01 -7.89 4.84
N PHE A 129 -1.17 -8.90 5.04
CA PHE A 129 -1.27 -9.78 6.20
C PHE A 129 -0.98 -9.05 7.52
N VAL A 130 0.05 -8.21 7.57
CA VAL A 130 0.36 -7.40 8.76
C VAL A 130 -0.79 -6.44 9.07
N HIS A 131 -1.36 -5.77 8.06
CA HIS A 131 -2.52 -4.90 8.24
C HIS A 131 -3.75 -5.68 8.73
N ALA A 132 -4.05 -6.83 8.13
CA ALA A 132 -5.14 -7.70 8.57
C ALA A 132 -4.99 -8.14 10.04
N LEU A 133 -3.76 -8.44 10.47
CA LEU A 133 -3.46 -8.76 11.88
C LEU A 133 -3.68 -7.57 12.82
N VAL A 134 -3.36 -6.36 12.39
CA VAL A 134 -3.63 -5.14 13.16
C VAL A 134 -5.13 -4.88 13.25
N THR A 135 -5.86 -4.99 12.15
CA THR A 135 -7.33 -4.88 12.13
C THR A 135 -7.97 -5.87 13.09
N TRP A 136 -7.51 -7.13 13.04
CA TRP A 136 -7.95 -8.17 13.95
C TRP A 136 -7.61 -7.85 15.42
N SER A 137 -6.40 -7.36 15.70
CA SER A 137 -5.93 -7.11 17.08
C SER A 137 -6.61 -5.91 17.73
N LEU A 138 -7.08 -4.94 16.95
CA LEU A 138 -7.90 -3.82 17.40
C LEU A 138 -9.38 -4.19 17.66
N ALA A 139 -9.68 -5.50 17.75
CA ALA A 139 -11.01 -6.06 18.00
C ALA A 139 -12.06 -5.80 16.92
N PHE A 140 -11.65 -5.41 15.71
CA PHE A 140 -12.52 -5.46 14.55
C PHE A 140 -12.65 -6.91 14.08
N SER A 141 -13.79 -7.55 14.34
CA SER A 141 -14.06 -8.94 13.95
C SER A 141 -14.35 -9.12 12.45
N CYS A 142 -14.47 -8.02 11.71
CA CYS A 142 -14.67 -7.93 10.26
C CYS A 142 -13.67 -6.91 9.68
N GLY A 143 -13.37 -6.98 8.38
CA GLY A 143 -12.43 -6.02 7.74
C GLY A 143 -11.04 -6.59 7.39
N TRP A 144 -10.65 -7.75 7.94
CA TRP A 144 -9.30 -8.29 7.77
C TRP A 144 -9.02 -8.80 6.34
N TRP A 145 -10.03 -9.26 5.60
CA TRP A 145 -9.82 -9.77 4.25
C TRP A 145 -9.73 -8.62 3.24
N GLU A 146 -10.37 -7.50 3.55
CA GLU A 146 -10.38 -6.27 2.78
C GLU A 146 -8.97 -5.69 2.69
N ASP A 147 -8.21 -5.70 3.79
CA ASP A 147 -6.79 -5.31 3.80
C ASP A 147 -5.98 -6.18 2.82
N ILE A 148 -6.09 -7.51 2.94
CA ILE A 148 -5.37 -8.44 2.06
C ILE A 148 -5.74 -8.22 0.60
N ALA A 149 -7.03 -8.05 0.31
CA ALA A 149 -7.54 -7.80 -1.04
C ALA A 149 -7.01 -6.47 -1.60
N TRP A 150 -6.99 -5.42 -0.78
CA TRP A 150 -6.53 -4.10 -1.17
C TRP A 150 -5.04 -4.07 -1.51
N PHE A 151 -4.19 -4.68 -0.66
CA PHE A 151 -2.76 -4.78 -0.96
C PHE A 151 -2.51 -5.67 -2.18
N SER A 152 -3.27 -6.76 -2.33
CA SER A 152 -3.19 -7.63 -3.52
C SER A 152 -3.55 -6.88 -4.81
N LEU A 153 -4.56 -6.00 -4.76
CA LEU A 153 -4.94 -5.17 -5.90
C LEU A 153 -3.82 -4.19 -6.27
N ASN A 154 -3.20 -3.53 -5.30
CA ASN A 154 -2.05 -2.65 -5.55
C ASN A 154 -0.88 -3.41 -6.20
N ALA A 155 -0.61 -4.63 -5.76
CA ALA A 155 0.38 -5.48 -6.41
C ALA A 155 0.05 -5.76 -7.87
N ALA A 156 -1.21 -6.10 -8.17
CA ALA A 156 -1.68 -6.33 -9.52
C ALA A 156 -1.51 -5.07 -10.40
N VAL A 157 -1.85 -3.89 -9.87
CA VAL A 157 -1.66 -2.61 -10.58
C VAL A 157 -0.19 -2.34 -10.87
N ILE A 158 0.73 -2.56 -9.92
CA ILE A 158 2.18 -2.38 -10.14
C ILE A 158 2.73 -3.36 -11.18
N VAL A 159 2.29 -4.63 -11.13
CA VAL A 159 2.69 -5.63 -12.12
C VAL A 159 2.18 -5.25 -13.51
N PHE A 160 0.94 -4.77 -13.59
CA PHE A 160 0.34 -4.26 -14.82
C PHE A 160 1.08 -3.01 -15.34
N GLU A 161 1.36 -2.01 -14.49
CA GLU A 161 2.15 -0.82 -14.82
C GLU A 161 3.51 -1.23 -15.42
N GLY A 162 4.17 -2.22 -14.82
CA GLY A 162 5.42 -2.77 -15.31
C GLY A 162 5.32 -3.54 -16.63
N LEU A 163 4.15 -4.12 -16.97
CA LEU A 163 3.90 -4.77 -18.26
C LEU A 163 3.54 -3.74 -19.34
N ALA A 164 2.64 -2.80 -19.03
CA ALA A 164 2.19 -1.75 -19.92
C ALA A 164 3.33 -0.79 -20.30
N GLY A 165 4.17 -0.38 -19.33
CA GLY A 165 5.35 0.43 -19.60
C GLY A 165 6.37 -0.24 -20.52
N ARG A 166 6.38 -1.58 -20.60
CA ARG A 166 7.20 -2.33 -21.57
C ARG A 166 6.58 -2.39 -22.96
N MET A 167 5.26 -2.41 -23.05
CA MET A 167 4.53 -2.57 -24.32
C MET A 167 4.30 -1.23 -25.04
N LEU A 168 4.16 -0.13 -24.29
CA LEU A 168 3.63 1.13 -24.83
C LEU A 168 4.65 2.28 -24.93
N TRP A 169 5.93 2.07 -24.57
CA TRP A 169 6.97 3.14 -24.52
C TRP A 169 6.42 4.48 -24.00
N TYR A 170 5.65 4.41 -22.91
CA TYR A 170 4.72 5.47 -22.55
C TYR A 170 5.40 6.51 -21.66
N GLU A 171 5.69 7.68 -22.23
CA GLU A 171 6.17 8.84 -21.48
C GLU A 171 5.07 9.42 -20.60
N ASN A 172 5.41 9.46 -19.30
CA ASN A 172 4.87 10.33 -18.25
C ASN A 172 3.87 11.41 -18.71
N SER A 173 2.58 11.08 -18.82
CA SER A 173 1.56 12.11 -18.97
C SER A 173 0.20 11.62 -18.51
N VAL A 174 -0.31 12.26 -17.45
CA VAL A 174 -1.73 12.51 -17.10
C VAL A 174 -2.70 11.32 -16.96
N MET A 175 -2.57 10.22 -17.71
CA MET A 175 -3.50 9.08 -17.70
C MET A 175 -3.47 8.30 -16.38
N ILE A 176 -2.36 8.36 -15.64
CA ILE A 176 -2.29 7.88 -14.25
C ILE A 176 -3.12 8.76 -13.30
N ARG A 177 -3.34 10.05 -13.56
CA ARG A 177 -4.25 10.85 -12.72
C ARG A 177 -5.69 10.35 -12.85
N LEU A 178 -6.15 9.98 -14.03
CA LEU A 178 -7.54 9.51 -14.23
C LEU A 178 -7.78 8.08 -13.72
N ILE A 179 -6.76 7.20 -13.75
CA ILE A 179 -6.79 5.86 -13.12
C ILE A 179 -6.21 5.91 -11.69
N MET A 180 -5.96 7.10 -11.12
CA MET A 180 -5.63 7.30 -9.69
C MET A 180 -6.55 8.29 -8.97
N GLU A 181 -7.56 8.84 -9.65
CA GLU A 181 -8.45 9.80 -9.00
C GLU A 181 -9.75 9.28 -8.37
N PHE A 182 -10.41 8.16 -8.70
CA PHE A 182 -11.77 7.98 -8.12
C PHE A 182 -12.41 6.61 -7.74
N PRO A 183 -11.82 5.41 -7.89
CA PRO A 183 -12.42 4.20 -7.26
C PRO A 183 -11.60 3.36 -6.24
N TRP A 184 -10.26 3.32 -6.24
CA TRP A 184 -9.51 2.47 -5.25
C TRP A 184 -9.40 3.14 -3.87
N VAL A 185 -9.41 4.47 -3.80
CA VAL A 185 -9.53 5.21 -2.54
C VAL A 185 -10.91 4.98 -1.92
N ALA A 186 -11.96 4.89 -2.76
CA ALA A 186 -13.28 4.46 -2.32
C ALA A 186 -13.33 2.97 -1.91
N SER A 187 -12.34 2.14 -2.29
CA SER A 187 -12.23 0.76 -1.80
C SER A 187 -11.69 0.70 -0.37
N PHE A 188 -10.98 1.74 0.08
CA PHE A 188 -10.61 1.92 1.49
C PHE A 188 -11.83 2.29 2.36
N MET A 189 -12.91 2.78 1.75
CA MET A 189 -14.10 3.32 2.44
C MET A 189 -15.42 2.68 1.98
N GLY A 190 -15.39 1.69 1.10
CA GLY A 190 -16.56 0.93 0.66
C GLY A 190 -16.93 -0.19 1.64
N PHE A 191 -16.09 -0.38 2.67
CA PHE A 191 -16.14 -1.47 3.64
C PHE A 191 -15.99 -0.99 5.10
N LEU A 192 -16.09 0.32 5.34
CA LEU A 192 -16.59 0.89 6.59
C LEU A 192 -18.04 1.36 6.35
#